data_AF-A0A260ZRI5-F1
#
_entry.id   AF-A0A260ZRI5-F1
#
_cell.length_a   1.000
_cell.length_b   1.000
_cell.length_c   1.000
_cell.angle_alpha   90.00
_cell.angle_beta   90.00
_cell.angle_gamma   90.00
#
_symmetry.space_group_name_H-M   'P 1'
#
loop_
_entity.id
_entity.type
_entity.pdbx_description
1 polymer ?
#
loop_
_entity_poly.entity_id
_entity_poly.type
_entity_poly.pdbx_seq_one_letter_code
_entity_poly.pdbx_strand_id
1 'polypeptide(L)'
;MEPQFPLLKLPDVVLRLVAACLGTKEKIYFSLCSKNSADRIRQLNIRVKEFLCSIKSEISVSLDFDDLHTISMIFPPADQPVNQYPIPVPLPVAFKFSTDVRQREETKETHSFQNMPSLKDFLGHLSTIFHCKNVAVLPLHGSEQYTLESLKESFEGCGVTELVMTIDYGNKPHAINFLKTFLPVRILYLNNSPYESNWQFRKSVLKYQLDVLQLWAETLDAYELLFDMDIKQIDIISTQVISPKLNFFIRMWVEGETNVNLESLIFQFRETDLSDDYQETILNGIDNQVVTEEEEYKPICISIPWELVDSVIAMYDIRRKTDGRRATIKFDRFSMAVRFKLI
;
A
#
# COMPACT_ATOMS: atom_id res chain seq x y z
N MET A 1 -11.29 25.82 -35.06
CA MET A 1 -10.86 26.99 -34.29
C MET A 1 -9.35 26.96 -34.19
N GLU A 2 -8.66 28.05 -34.52
CA GLU A 2 -7.23 28.16 -34.25
C GLU A 2 -6.99 28.23 -32.73
N PRO A 3 -5.96 27.55 -32.20
CA PRO A 3 -5.64 27.65 -30.79
C PRO A 3 -5.18 29.08 -30.46
N GLN A 4 -5.85 29.72 -29.50
CA GLN A 4 -5.52 31.09 -29.06
C GLN A 4 -4.16 31.17 -28.36
N PHE A 5 -3.69 30.07 -27.76
CA PHE A 5 -2.46 30.05 -26.98
C PHE A 5 -1.23 29.81 -27.88
N PRO A 6 -0.22 30.72 -27.91
CA PRO A 6 0.92 30.64 -28.83
C PRO A 6 1.69 29.33 -28.78
N LEU A 7 1.83 28.72 -27.60
CA LEU A 7 2.51 27.44 -27.43
C LEU A 7 1.85 26.33 -28.28
N LEU A 8 0.52 26.32 -28.35
CA LEU A 8 -0.26 25.33 -29.10
C LEU A 8 -0.19 25.52 -30.62
N LYS A 9 0.45 26.60 -31.10
CA LYS A 9 0.71 26.85 -32.52
C LYS A 9 2.04 26.24 -32.99
N LEU A 10 2.88 25.78 -32.06
CA LEU A 10 4.18 25.19 -32.40
C LEU A 10 4.02 23.84 -33.10
N PRO A 11 5.00 23.43 -33.94
CA PRO A 11 4.99 22.11 -34.55
C PRO A 11 4.91 21.00 -33.50
N ASP A 12 4.26 19.90 -33.86
CA ASP A 12 3.98 18.78 -32.95
C ASP A 12 5.24 18.20 -32.27
N VAL A 13 6.36 18.15 -33.02
CA VAL A 13 7.66 17.72 -32.50
C VAL A 13 8.17 18.66 -31.40
N VAL A 14 8.04 19.97 -31.59
CA VAL A 14 8.45 20.98 -30.61
C VAL A 14 7.58 20.89 -29.38
N LEU A 15 6.26 20.75 -29.55
CA LEU A 15 5.32 20.59 -28.44
C LEU A 15 5.62 19.35 -27.58
N ARG A 16 5.98 18.23 -28.20
CA ARG A 16 6.40 17.02 -27.47
C ARG A 16 7.67 17.24 -26.68
N LEU A 17 8.66 17.94 -27.24
CA LEU A 17 9.87 18.31 -26.53
C LEU A 17 9.58 19.23 -25.34
N VAL A 18 8.75 20.26 -25.52
CA VAL A 18 8.34 21.13 -24.42
C VAL A 18 7.66 20.30 -23.31
N ALA A 19 6.68 19.47 -23.67
CA ALA A 19 5.98 18.62 -22.72
C ALA A 19 6.90 17.66 -21.96
N ALA A 20 7.93 17.11 -22.62
CA ALA A 20 8.93 16.27 -22.00
C ALA A 20 9.79 17.02 -20.97
N CYS A 21 10.09 18.30 -21.24
CA CYS A 21 10.90 19.16 -20.37
C CYS A 21 10.15 19.78 -19.19
N LEU A 22 8.81 19.73 -19.16
CA LEU A 22 8.02 20.22 -18.02
C LEU A 22 8.30 19.39 -16.76
N GLY A 23 8.27 20.00 -15.56
CA GLY A 23 8.22 19.25 -14.31
C GLY A 23 6.90 18.50 -14.15
N THR A 24 6.79 17.57 -13.21
CA THR A 24 5.58 16.74 -13.03
C THR A 24 4.34 17.60 -12.72
N LYS A 25 4.49 18.63 -11.90
CA LYS A 25 3.44 19.62 -11.62
C LYS A 25 2.98 20.32 -12.90
N GLU A 26 3.91 20.84 -13.70
CA GLU A 26 3.61 21.53 -14.94
C GLU A 26 2.98 20.60 -15.98
N LYS A 27 3.39 19.32 -16.04
CA LYS A 27 2.74 18.31 -16.89
C LYS A 27 1.27 18.14 -16.50
N ILE A 28 0.96 18.08 -15.21
CA ILE A 28 -0.42 17.95 -14.73
C ILE A 28 -1.22 19.21 -15.09
N TYR A 29 -0.72 20.41 -14.82
CA TYR A 29 -1.42 21.63 -15.23
C TYR A 29 -1.64 21.71 -16.73
N PHE A 30 -0.60 21.44 -17.52
CA PHE A 30 -0.70 21.45 -18.97
C PHE A 30 -1.76 20.46 -19.46
N SER A 31 -1.80 19.25 -18.88
CA SER A 31 -2.78 18.23 -19.24
C SER A 31 -4.22 18.61 -18.89
N LEU A 32 -4.44 19.42 -17.85
CA LEU A 32 -5.77 19.91 -17.46
C LEU A 32 -6.28 21.02 -18.40
N CYS A 33 -5.42 21.66 -19.19
CA CYS A 33 -5.84 22.74 -20.08
C CYS A 33 -6.75 22.28 -21.24
N SER A 34 -6.53 21.08 -21.79
CA SER A 34 -7.35 20.55 -22.89
C SER A 34 -7.12 19.05 -23.11
N LYS A 35 -8.05 18.38 -23.80
CA LYS A 35 -7.89 16.98 -24.26
C LYS A 35 -6.61 16.78 -25.08
N ASN A 36 -6.30 17.72 -25.98
CA ASN A 36 -5.08 17.65 -26.79
C ASN A 36 -3.82 17.75 -25.93
N SER A 37 -3.82 18.58 -24.89
CA SER A 37 -2.70 18.68 -23.96
C SER A 37 -2.56 17.41 -23.12
N ALA A 38 -3.66 16.83 -22.66
CA ALA A 38 -3.68 15.55 -21.94
C ALA A 38 -3.11 14.41 -22.81
N ASP A 39 -3.55 14.32 -24.07
CA ASP A 39 -3.05 13.32 -25.02
C ASP A 39 -1.54 13.46 -25.28
N ARG A 40 -1.02 14.69 -25.27
CA ARG A 40 0.43 14.93 -25.40
C ARG A 40 1.21 14.40 -24.21
N ILE A 41 0.74 14.66 -22.98
CA ILE A 41 1.39 14.09 -21.80
C ILE A 41 1.29 12.57 -21.80
N ARG A 42 0.11 12.02 -22.15
CA ARG A 42 -0.10 10.57 -22.29
C ARG A 42 0.89 9.93 -23.27
N GLN A 43 1.18 10.58 -24.39
CA GLN A 43 2.11 10.09 -25.41
C GLN A 43 3.58 10.06 -24.96
N LEU A 44 3.93 10.73 -23.85
CA LEU A 44 5.25 10.59 -23.25
C LEU A 44 5.46 9.20 -22.63
N ASN A 45 4.40 8.41 -22.48
CA ASN A 45 4.45 7.03 -21.95
C ASN A 45 5.15 6.94 -20.58
N ILE A 46 4.96 7.98 -19.76
CA ILE A 46 5.39 8.02 -18.37
C ILE A 46 4.49 7.06 -17.60
N ARG A 47 5.08 6.10 -16.89
CA ARG A 47 4.33 5.07 -16.16
C ARG A 47 4.51 5.25 -14.66
N VAL A 48 3.39 5.43 -13.97
CA VAL A 48 3.33 5.36 -12.51
C VAL A 48 2.81 3.98 -12.11
N LYS A 49 3.43 3.38 -11.09
CA LYS A 49 3.04 2.03 -10.62
C LYS A 49 1.73 2.06 -9.86
N GLU A 50 1.55 3.06 -9.00
CA GLU A 50 0.40 3.20 -8.11
C GLU A 50 0.23 4.66 -7.67
N PHE A 51 -1.02 5.05 -7.36
CA PHE A 51 -1.34 6.28 -6.67
C PHE A 51 -1.73 6.00 -5.22
N LEU A 52 -1.12 6.69 -4.26
CA LEU A 52 -1.52 6.62 -2.86
C LEU A 52 -2.50 7.75 -2.52
N CYS A 53 -3.75 7.40 -2.27
CA CYS A 53 -4.80 8.33 -1.87
C CYS A 53 -4.98 8.35 -0.35
N SER A 54 -4.45 9.38 0.30
CA SER A 54 -4.64 9.63 1.72
C SER A 54 -5.92 10.44 1.97
N ILE A 55 -6.81 9.92 2.81
CA ILE A 55 -8.10 10.57 3.13
C ILE A 55 -8.04 11.09 4.56
N LYS A 56 -8.03 12.42 4.73
CA LYS A 56 -8.07 13.14 6.01
C LYS A 56 -9.19 14.20 5.98
N SER A 57 -9.01 15.29 6.71
CA SER A 57 -9.72 16.55 6.50
C SER A 57 -9.59 17.06 5.05
N GLU A 58 -8.44 16.83 4.42
CA GLU A 58 -8.18 17.00 2.99
C GLU A 58 -7.89 15.63 2.36
N ILE A 59 -8.20 15.44 1.07
CA ILE A 59 -7.83 14.22 0.34
C ILE A 59 -6.61 14.52 -0.52
N SER A 60 -5.54 13.74 -0.36
CA SER A 60 -4.32 13.90 -1.14
C SER A 60 -3.96 12.66 -1.93
N VAL A 61 -3.40 12.87 -3.11
CA VAL A 61 -2.86 11.87 -4.02
C VAL A 61 -1.35 12.05 -4.06
N SER A 62 -0.62 11.08 -3.55
CA SER A 62 0.84 11.03 -3.63
C SER A 62 1.28 10.26 -4.87
N LEU A 63 2.36 10.73 -5.48
CA LEU A 63 2.94 10.20 -6.70
C LEU A 63 4.42 9.93 -6.45
N ASP A 64 4.94 8.82 -6.94
CA ASP A 64 6.37 8.51 -6.84
C ASP A 64 7.15 9.13 -8.01
N PHE A 65 7.42 10.43 -7.93
CA PHE A 65 8.30 11.15 -8.86
C PHE A 65 9.41 11.90 -8.10
N ASP A 66 10.60 11.94 -8.69
CA ASP A 66 11.77 12.62 -8.11
C ASP A 66 11.55 14.12 -7.84
N ASP A 67 10.69 14.78 -8.62
CA ASP A 67 10.44 16.23 -8.58
C ASP A 67 9.07 16.62 -7.99
N LEU A 68 8.21 15.65 -7.67
CA LEU A 68 6.90 15.90 -7.07
C LEU A 68 6.51 14.77 -6.12
N HIS A 69 6.38 15.11 -4.84
CA HIS A 69 6.12 14.13 -3.81
C HIS A 69 4.61 13.93 -3.56
N THR A 70 3.82 15.00 -3.50
CA THR A 70 2.37 14.90 -3.21
C THR A 70 1.54 16.02 -3.83
N ILE A 71 0.33 15.67 -4.25
CA ILE A 71 -0.71 16.60 -4.68
C ILE A 71 -1.91 16.45 -3.76
N SER A 72 -2.29 17.50 -3.04
CA SER A 72 -3.52 17.50 -2.25
C SER A 72 -4.64 18.21 -2.99
N MET A 73 -5.83 17.63 -2.98
CA MET A 73 -7.05 18.39 -3.26
C MET A 73 -7.54 19.00 -1.96
N ILE A 74 -7.69 20.32 -1.97
CA ILE A 74 -8.30 21.05 -0.87
C ILE A 74 -9.79 21.08 -1.13
N PHE A 75 -10.53 20.51 -0.19
CA PHE A 75 -11.98 20.59 -0.14
C PHE A 75 -12.34 21.78 0.75
N PRO A 76 -13.47 22.48 0.48
CA PRO A 76 -13.87 23.60 1.31
C PRO A 76 -13.91 23.15 2.77
N PRO A 77 -13.43 23.98 3.71
CA PRO A 77 -13.62 23.68 5.11
C PRO A 77 -15.12 23.50 5.32
N ALA A 78 -15.50 22.46 6.05
CA ALA A 78 -16.85 22.38 6.54
C ALA A 78 -16.98 23.44 7.63
N ASP A 79 -17.38 24.65 7.24
CA ASP A 79 -18.02 25.65 8.12
C ASP A 79 -19.38 25.14 8.64
N GLN A 80 -19.64 23.85 8.51
CA GLN A 80 -20.85 23.18 8.91
C GLN A 80 -20.75 22.81 10.39
N PRO A 81 -21.85 22.99 11.15
CA PRO A 81 -21.88 22.56 12.54
C PRO A 81 -21.57 21.05 12.62
N VAL A 82 -20.82 20.64 13.65
CA VAL A 82 -20.38 19.25 13.93
C VAL A 82 -21.51 18.21 13.81
N ASN A 83 -22.76 18.64 13.96
CA ASN A 83 -23.95 17.80 13.87
C ASN A 83 -24.33 17.34 12.44
N GLN A 84 -23.63 17.75 11.39
CA GLN A 84 -23.94 17.37 10.00
C GLN A 84 -23.03 16.30 9.40
N TYR A 85 -22.04 15.81 10.14
CA TYR A 85 -21.19 14.70 9.67
C TYR A 85 -21.84 13.33 9.88
N PRO A 86 -21.54 12.34 9.01
CA PRO A 86 -20.70 12.45 7.81
C PRO A 86 -21.43 13.12 6.63
N ILE A 87 -20.68 13.83 5.78
CA ILE A 87 -21.18 14.50 4.56
C ILE A 87 -20.65 13.85 3.28
N PRO A 88 -21.34 13.95 2.14
CA PRO A 88 -20.76 13.55 0.86
C PRO A 88 -19.45 14.30 0.57
N VAL A 89 -18.48 13.64 -0.08
CA VAL A 89 -17.24 14.29 -0.55
C VAL A 89 -17.61 15.49 -1.44
N PRO A 90 -17.32 16.73 -1.03
CA PRO A 90 -17.68 17.90 -1.81
C PRO A 90 -16.77 18.06 -3.03
N LEU A 91 -17.08 19.01 -3.90
CA LEU A 91 -16.13 19.39 -4.96
C LEU A 91 -14.91 20.09 -4.34
N PRO A 92 -13.69 19.82 -4.84
CA PRO A 92 -12.50 20.51 -4.36
C PRO A 92 -12.52 21.97 -4.81
N VAL A 93 -11.93 22.84 -4.01
CA VAL A 93 -11.81 24.29 -4.30
C VAL A 93 -10.43 24.67 -4.82
N ALA A 94 -9.41 23.86 -4.53
CA ALA A 94 -8.04 24.10 -4.98
C ALA A 94 -7.22 22.81 -5.01
N PHE A 95 -6.11 22.83 -5.73
CA PHE A 95 -5.01 21.90 -5.57
C PHE A 95 -3.89 22.54 -4.75
N LYS A 96 -3.26 21.75 -3.88
CA LYS A 96 -2.03 22.10 -3.17
C LYS A 96 -0.94 21.14 -3.61
N PHE A 97 0.10 21.65 -4.23
CA PHE A 97 1.26 20.85 -4.63
C PHE A 97 2.34 20.99 -3.56
N SER A 98 2.89 19.86 -3.12
CA SER A 98 4.05 19.80 -2.24
C SER A 98 5.19 19.09 -2.96
N THR A 99 6.31 19.80 -3.09
CA THR A 99 7.56 19.28 -3.62
C THR A 99 8.57 19.24 -2.47
N ASP A 100 8.96 18.03 -2.06
CA ASP A 100 10.04 17.84 -1.10
C ASP A 100 11.36 17.66 -1.86
N VAL A 101 12.32 18.54 -1.60
CA VAL A 101 13.69 18.40 -2.11
C VAL A 101 14.57 17.97 -0.95
N ARG A 102 14.45 16.70 -0.50
CA ARG A 102 15.31 15.87 0.38
C ARG A 102 16.24 16.53 1.45
N GLN A 103 16.12 17.83 1.74
CA GLN A 103 17.01 18.67 2.59
C GLN A 103 16.77 20.21 2.50
N ARG A 104 15.81 20.74 1.72
CA ARG A 104 15.41 22.16 1.74
C ARG A 104 13.91 22.33 1.94
N GLU A 105 13.54 23.45 2.57
CA GLU A 105 12.17 23.85 2.93
C GLU A 105 11.11 23.37 1.93
N GLU A 106 10.06 22.72 2.44
CA GLU A 106 8.92 22.25 1.66
C GLU A 106 8.23 23.44 0.99
N THR A 107 8.25 23.51 -0.34
CA THR A 107 7.50 24.53 -1.08
C THR A 107 6.07 24.05 -1.31
N LYS A 108 5.10 24.82 -0.81
CA LYS A 108 3.66 24.59 -0.99
C LYS A 108 3.09 25.64 -1.92
N GLU A 109 2.42 25.18 -2.97
CA GLU A 109 1.70 26.05 -3.90
C GLU A 109 0.23 25.66 -3.99
N THR A 110 -0.66 26.62 -3.74
CA THR A 110 -2.10 26.43 -3.83
C THR A 110 -2.67 27.12 -5.06
N HIS A 111 -3.39 26.39 -5.89
CA HIS A 111 -3.97 26.88 -7.14
C HIS A 111 -5.44 26.46 -7.26
N SER A 112 -6.29 27.40 -7.65
CA SER A 112 -7.73 27.17 -7.86
C SER A 112 -8.11 27.43 -9.32
N PHE A 113 -9.03 26.63 -9.84
CA PHE A 113 -9.56 26.76 -11.19
C PHE A 113 -11.08 26.92 -11.14
N GLN A 114 -11.67 27.62 -12.12
CA GLN A 114 -13.12 27.81 -12.17
C GLN A 114 -13.90 26.48 -12.27
N ASN A 115 -13.30 25.46 -12.90
CA ASN A 115 -13.90 24.14 -13.10
C ASN A 115 -13.00 23.07 -12.46
N MET A 116 -13.05 22.99 -11.13
CA MET A 116 -12.31 21.96 -10.41
C MET A 116 -12.91 20.57 -10.72
N PRO A 117 -12.09 19.59 -11.11
CA PRO A 117 -12.56 18.23 -11.32
C PRO A 117 -12.97 17.60 -9.98
N SER A 118 -13.93 16.68 -10.01
CA SER A 118 -14.17 15.82 -8.85
C SER A 118 -12.94 14.92 -8.58
N LEU A 119 -12.87 14.29 -7.40
CA LEU A 119 -11.82 13.33 -7.10
C LEU A 119 -11.78 12.20 -8.15
N LYS A 120 -12.95 11.68 -8.54
CA LYS A 120 -13.10 10.66 -9.57
C LYS A 120 -12.54 11.10 -10.92
N ASP A 121 -12.93 12.29 -11.37
CA ASP A 121 -12.50 12.82 -12.67
C ASP A 121 -10.99 13.04 -12.70
N PHE A 122 -10.43 13.54 -11.59
CA PHE A 122 -8.99 13.76 -11.49
C PHE A 122 -8.19 12.45 -11.43
N LEU A 123 -8.63 11.46 -10.64
CA LEU A 123 -7.97 10.15 -10.62
C LEU A 123 -8.04 9.46 -11.99
N GLY A 124 -9.19 9.55 -12.68
CA GLY A 124 -9.32 9.07 -14.06
C GLY A 124 -8.40 9.81 -15.04
N HIS A 125 -8.23 11.12 -14.86
CA HIS A 125 -7.31 11.93 -15.66
C HIS A 125 -5.84 11.54 -15.41
N LEU A 126 -5.42 11.41 -14.14
CA LEU A 126 -4.08 10.96 -13.76
C LEU A 126 -3.79 9.55 -14.29
N SER A 127 -4.75 8.64 -14.14
CA SER A 127 -4.69 7.28 -14.68
C SER A 127 -4.43 7.30 -16.20
N THR A 128 -5.13 8.18 -16.92
CA THR A 128 -5.00 8.33 -18.37
C THR A 128 -3.63 8.86 -18.78
N ILE A 129 -3.10 9.89 -18.12
CA ILE A 129 -1.85 10.54 -18.53
C ILE A 129 -0.60 9.80 -18.06
N PHE A 130 -0.67 9.07 -16.94
CA PHE A 130 0.45 8.35 -16.34
C PHE A 130 0.34 6.81 -16.47
N HIS A 131 -0.62 6.32 -17.24
CA HIS A 131 -0.82 4.88 -17.52
C HIS A 131 -0.89 4.00 -16.26
N CYS A 132 -1.42 4.55 -15.16
CA CYS A 132 -1.54 3.88 -13.87
C CYS A 132 -2.98 3.42 -13.66
N LYS A 133 -3.18 2.19 -13.18
CA LYS A 133 -4.51 1.63 -12.89
C LYS A 133 -4.67 1.19 -11.44
N ASN A 134 -3.63 1.37 -10.64
CA ASN A 134 -3.57 0.90 -9.27
C ASN A 134 -3.72 2.11 -8.36
N VAL A 135 -4.65 2.01 -7.43
CA VAL A 135 -4.86 3.01 -6.40
C VAL A 135 -4.81 2.33 -5.04
N ALA A 136 -3.93 2.82 -4.18
CA ALA A 136 -3.92 2.53 -2.76
C ALA A 136 -4.77 3.55 -2.02
N VAL A 137 -5.63 3.10 -1.11
CA VAL A 137 -6.45 3.97 -0.26
C VAL A 137 -5.93 3.91 1.16
N LEU A 138 -5.67 5.06 1.75
CA LEU A 138 -5.15 5.22 3.11
C LEU A 138 -6.06 6.18 3.89
N PRO A 139 -7.06 5.68 4.62
CA PRO A 139 -7.87 6.54 5.46
C PRO A 139 -7.14 6.85 6.77
N LEU A 140 -7.19 8.12 7.15
CA LEU A 140 -6.49 8.68 8.31
C LEU A 140 -7.49 9.49 9.14
N HIS A 141 -7.04 10.02 10.28
CA HIS A 141 -7.90 10.86 11.12
C HIS A 141 -8.46 12.05 10.32
N GLY A 142 -9.76 12.29 10.45
CA GLY A 142 -10.54 13.25 9.67
C GLY A 142 -11.33 12.62 8.53
N SER A 143 -11.03 11.37 8.11
CA SER A 143 -11.80 10.68 7.07
C SER A 143 -13.27 10.42 7.45
N GLU A 144 -13.56 10.33 8.74
CA GLU A 144 -14.90 10.16 9.33
C GLU A 144 -15.87 11.31 9.01
N GLN A 145 -15.36 12.45 8.53
CA GLN A 145 -16.19 13.54 8.09
C GLN A 145 -16.95 13.21 6.79
N TYR A 146 -16.48 12.23 6.01
CA TYR A 146 -17.09 11.87 4.73
C TYR A 146 -17.97 10.63 4.83
N THR A 147 -19.07 10.61 4.07
CA THR A 147 -19.88 9.38 3.93
C THR A 147 -19.09 8.33 3.15
N LEU A 148 -19.14 7.09 3.59
CA LEU A 148 -18.42 5.99 2.95
C LEU A 148 -18.94 5.71 1.53
N GLU A 149 -20.23 5.96 1.29
CA GLU A 149 -20.85 5.85 -0.02
C GLU A 149 -20.24 6.84 -1.02
N SER A 150 -20.13 8.11 -0.64
CA SER A 150 -19.55 9.14 -1.53
C SER A 150 -18.05 8.95 -1.75
N LEU A 151 -17.31 8.48 -0.73
CA LEU A 151 -15.92 8.06 -0.88
C LEU A 151 -15.84 6.92 -1.89
N LYS A 152 -16.65 5.87 -1.74
CA LYS A 152 -16.68 4.74 -2.68
C LYS A 152 -16.96 5.19 -4.11
N GLU A 153 -17.97 6.04 -4.31
CA GLU A 153 -18.33 6.62 -5.61
C GLU A 153 -17.16 7.39 -6.24
N SER A 154 -16.36 8.07 -5.41
CA SER A 154 -15.19 8.84 -5.85
C SER A 154 -14.05 7.97 -6.40
N PHE A 155 -13.98 6.70 -5.99
CA PHE A 155 -12.97 5.74 -6.46
C PHE A 155 -13.49 4.75 -7.52
N GLU A 156 -14.77 4.81 -7.87
CA GLU A 156 -15.34 3.95 -8.90
C GLU A 156 -14.60 4.10 -10.23
N GLY A 157 -14.19 2.96 -10.81
CA GLY A 157 -13.45 2.92 -12.08
C GLY A 157 -11.95 3.20 -11.95
N CYS A 158 -11.43 3.56 -10.77
CA CYS A 158 -10.02 3.88 -10.57
C CYS A 158 -9.12 2.66 -10.27
N GLY A 159 -9.69 1.47 -10.09
CA GLY A 159 -8.93 0.24 -9.82
C GLY A 159 -8.25 0.25 -8.46
N VAL A 160 -9.04 0.35 -7.38
CA VAL A 160 -8.51 0.24 -6.01
C VAL A 160 -7.93 -1.15 -5.79
N THR A 161 -6.61 -1.25 -5.64
CA THR A 161 -5.85 -2.49 -5.51
C THR A 161 -5.33 -2.74 -4.11
N GLU A 162 -5.17 -1.66 -3.34
CA GLU A 162 -4.55 -1.68 -2.02
C GLU A 162 -5.36 -0.86 -1.01
N LEU A 163 -5.43 -1.37 0.21
CA LEU A 163 -6.00 -0.68 1.35
C LEU A 163 -5.00 -0.68 2.52
N VAL A 164 -4.68 0.50 3.02
CA VAL A 164 -3.69 0.72 4.08
C VAL A 164 -4.37 1.33 5.30
N MET A 165 -4.53 0.56 6.38
CA MET A 165 -5.15 1.02 7.62
C MET A 165 -4.08 1.20 8.70
N THR A 166 -3.78 2.45 9.11
CA THR A 166 -2.74 2.77 10.10
C THR A 166 -3.27 3.02 11.52
N ILE A 167 -2.39 3.24 12.51
CA ILE A 167 -2.75 3.45 13.94
C ILE A 167 -3.43 4.80 14.19
N ASP A 168 -3.30 5.77 13.29
CA ASP A 168 -3.95 7.08 13.40
C ASP A 168 -5.49 7.00 13.33
N TYR A 169 -6.03 5.78 13.29
CA TYR A 169 -7.45 5.46 13.30
C TYR A 169 -7.98 5.24 14.72
N GLY A 170 -8.42 6.31 15.39
CA GLY A 170 -9.00 6.23 16.74
C GLY A 170 -10.39 5.59 16.83
N ASN A 171 -11.03 5.24 15.71
CA ASN A 171 -12.44 4.79 15.67
C ASN A 171 -12.61 3.40 15.04
N LYS A 172 -12.65 2.35 15.88
CA LYS A 172 -12.86 0.95 15.45
C LYS A 172 -14.12 0.75 14.59
N PRO A 173 -15.33 1.22 14.98
CA PRO A 173 -16.52 1.11 14.13
C PRO A 173 -16.33 1.68 12.72
N HIS A 174 -15.71 2.85 12.62
CA HIS A 174 -15.42 3.49 11.33
C HIS A 174 -14.44 2.64 10.50
N ALA A 175 -13.41 2.06 11.13
CA ALA A 175 -12.44 1.20 10.44
C ALA A 175 -13.11 -0.06 9.86
N ILE A 176 -13.99 -0.69 10.63
CA ILE A 176 -14.77 -1.86 10.19
C ILE A 176 -15.65 -1.49 8.99
N ASN A 177 -16.33 -0.33 9.04
CA ASN A 177 -17.19 0.10 7.94
C ASN A 177 -16.37 0.47 6.69
N PHE A 178 -15.18 1.05 6.87
CA PHE A 178 -14.24 1.33 5.78
C PHE A 178 -13.79 0.02 5.10
N LEU A 179 -13.36 -0.98 5.88
CA LEU A 179 -13.03 -2.31 5.36
C LEU A 179 -14.18 -2.94 4.59
N LYS A 180 -15.41 -2.90 5.13
CA LYS A 180 -16.60 -3.40 4.42
C LYS A 180 -16.88 -2.68 3.10
N THR A 181 -16.52 -1.40 3.01
CA THR A 181 -16.81 -0.55 1.85
C THR A 181 -15.82 -0.80 0.70
N PHE A 182 -14.54 -0.94 1.03
CA PHE A 182 -13.44 -1.00 0.05
C PHE A 182 -12.94 -2.41 -0.25
N LEU A 183 -13.25 -3.42 0.58
CA LEU A 183 -12.96 -4.81 0.22
C LEU A 183 -13.95 -5.29 -0.88
N PRO A 184 -13.49 -6.15 -1.82
CA PRO A 184 -12.16 -6.78 -1.88
C PRO A 184 -11.07 -5.89 -2.49
N VAL A 185 -9.83 -6.08 -2.03
CA VAL A 185 -8.58 -5.53 -2.60
C VAL A 185 -7.56 -6.67 -2.78
N ARG A 186 -6.44 -6.44 -3.47
CA ARG A 186 -5.37 -7.44 -3.63
C ARG A 186 -4.32 -7.35 -2.52
N ILE A 187 -4.03 -6.15 -2.04
CA ILE A 187 -3.04 -5.87 -1.01
C ILE A 187 -3.76 -5.23 0.18
N LEU A 188 -3.57 -5.79 1.36
CA LEU A 188 -4.17 -5.26 2.59
C LEU A 188 -3.09 -5.07 3.66
N TYR A 189 -2.91 -3.84 4.11
CA TYR A 189 -2.09 -3.48 5.26
C TYR A 189 -2.98 -3.07 6.44
N LEU A 190 -2.80 -3.71 7.58
CA LEU A 190 -3.52 -3.45 8.81
C LEU A 190 -2.54 -3.26 9.97
N ASN A 191 -2.37 -2.02 10.42
CA ASN A 191 -1.51 -1.69 11.57
C ASN A 191 -2.12 -2.08 12.92
N ASN A 192 -3.40 -2.43 12.93
CA ASN A 192 -4.04 -3.24 13.96
C ASN A 192 -5.30 -3.83 13.35
N SER A 193 -5.74 -4.98 13.85
CA SER A 193 -7.06 -5.50 13.48
C SER A 193 -8.13 -4.70 14.23
N PRO A 194 -9.14 -4.14 13.54
CA PRO A 194 -10.29 -3.56 14.23
C PRO A 194 -11.26 -4.65 14.75
N TYR A 195 -11.02 -5.92 14.42
CA TYR A 195 -11.78 -7.08 14.90
C TYR A 195 -11.15 -7.66 16.17
N GLU A 196 -12.00 -8.11 17.10
CA GLU A 196 -11.58 -8.57 18.42
C GLU A 196 -11.30 -10.08 18.47
N SER A 197 -11.56 -10.81 17.38
CA SER A 197 -11.36 -12.25 17.31
C SER A 197 -10.99 -12.73 15.91
N ASN A 198 -10.25 -13.84 15.86
CA ASN A 198 -9.90 -14.53 14.62
C ASN A 198 -11.15 -14.88 13.78
N TRP A 199 -12.25 -15.27 14.42
CA TRP A 199 -13.51 -15.57 13.73
C TRP A 199 -14.07 -14.36 12.95
N GLN A 200 -14.13 -13.19 13.59
CA GLN A 200 -14.59 -11.98 12.94
C GLN A 200 -13.67 -11.57 11.79
N PHE A 201 -12.36 -11.69 11.99
CA PHE A 201 -11.35 -11.41 10.97
C PHE A 201 -11.52 -12.34 9.76
N ARG A 202 -11.63 -13.65 9.98
CA ARG A 202 -11.89 -14.65 8.92
C ARG A 202 -13.12 -14.30 8.09
N LYS A 203 -14.25 -14.07 8.77
CA LYS A 203 -15.54 -13.78 8.12
C LYS A 203 -15.54 -12.46 7.34
N SER A 204 -14.72 -11.50 7.74
CA SER A 204 -14.76 -10.15 7.18
C SER A 204 -13.66 -9.87 6.18
N VAL A 205 -12.47 -10.45 6.37
CA VAL A 205 -11.25 -10.18 5.61
C VAL A 205 -10.83 -11.41 4.81
N LEU A 206 -10.52 -12.54 5.47
CA LEU A 206 -9.94 -13.72 4.81
C LEU A 206 -10.90 -14.48 3.87
N LYS A 207 -12.19 -14.13 3.87
CA LYS A 207 -13.13 -14.62 2.85
C LYS A 207 -12.85 -14.08 1.44
N TYR A 208 -12.02 -13.04 1.30
CA TYR A 208 -11.63 -12.47 0.02
C TYR A 208 -10.26 -12.98 -0.42
N GLN A 209 -10.05 -13.08 -1.73
CA GLN A 209 -8.76 -13.49 -2.29
C GLN A 209 -7.77 -12.31 -2.24
N LEU A 210 -6.78 -12.42 -1.35
CA LEU A 210 -5.68 -11.47 -1.20
C LEU A 210 -4.42 -12.04 -1.84
N ASP A 211 -3.58 -11.19 -2.46
CA ASP A 211 -2.21 -11.56 -2.82
C ASP A 211 -1.23 -11.22 -1.70
N VAL A 212 -1.50 -10.15 -0.95
CA VAL A 212 -0.64 -9.67 0.13
C VAL A 212 -1.47 -9.31 1.36
N LEU A 213 -1.05 -9.80 2.52
CA LEU A 213 -1.56 -9.38 3.83
C LEU A 213 -0.41 -8.95 4.73
N GLN A 214 -0.42 -7.70 5.15
CA GLN A 214 0.49 -7.15 6.15
C GLN A 214 -0.31 -6.81 7.40
N LEU A 215 0.04 -7.40 8.54
CA LEU A 215 -0.77 -7.33 9.75
C LEU A 215 0.10 -7.08 10.98
N TRP A 216 -0.14 -5.96 11.66
CA TRP A 216 0.23 -5.79 13.08
C TRP A 216 -0.76 -6.51 13.96
N ALA A 217 -0.43 -7.77 14.23
CA ALA A 217 -1.30 -8.70 14.94
C ALA A 217 -1.15 -8.53 16.46
N GLU A 218 -1.50 -7.39 17.04
CA GLU A 218 -1.45 -7.24 18.51
C GLU A 218 -2.54 -8.04 19.23
N THR A 219 -3.71 -8.17 18.59
CA THR A 219 -4.95 -8.68 19.21
C THR A 219 -5.43 -10.02 18.64
N LEU A 220 -4.80 -10.50 17.57
CA LEU A 220 -5.17 -11.72 16.87
C LEU A 220 -4.11 -12.81 17.08
N ASP A 221 -4.54 -14.07 17.20
CA ASP A 221 -3.61 -15.20 17.11
C ASP A 221 -3.30 -15.44 15.62
N ALA A 222 -2.22 -14.81 15.15
CA ALA A 222 -1.78 -14.90 13.77
C ALA A 222 -1.44 -16.33 13.34
N TYR A 223 -0.97 -17.18 14.26
CA TYR A 223 -0.60 -18.56 13.94
C TYR A 223 -1.82 -19.40 13.58
N GLU A 224 -2.96 -19.18 14.23
CA GLU A 224 -4.20 -19.87 13.83
C GLU A 224 -4.70 -19.40 12.48
N LEU A 225 -4.52 -18.13 12.15
CA LEU A 225 -5.00 -17.57 10.89
C LEU A 225 -4.20 -18.09 9.69
N LEU A 226 -2.91 -18.42 9.85
CA LEU A 226 -2.07 -18.96 8.77
C LEU A 226 -2.71 -20.16 8.07
N PHE A 227 -3.37 -21.04 8.81
CA PHE A 227 -3.98 -22.26 8.26
C PHE A 227 -5.25 -21.99 7.44
N ASP A 228 -5.81 -20.78 7.51
CA ASP A 228 -6.97 -20.35 6.74
C ASP A 228 -6.60 -19.46 5.55
N MET A 229 -5.31 -19.19 5.35
CA MET A 229 -4.79 -18.35 4.27
C MET A 229 -4.25 -19.20 3.13
N ASP A 230 -4.39 -18.70 1.91
CA ASP A 230 -3.60 -19.11 0.75
C ASP A 230 -3.21 -17.84 0.00
N ILE A 231 -2.30 -17.09 0.63
CA ILE A 231 -1.87 -15.74 0.23
C ILE A 231 -0.41 -15.84 -0.19
N LYS A 232 0.00 -15.08 -1.21
CA LYS A 232 1.36 -15.13 -1.74
C LYS A 232 2.36 -14.49 -0.79
N GLN A 233 2.03 -13.36 -0.20
CA GLN A 233 2.90 -12.69 0.77
C GLN A 233 2.14 -12.38 2.06
N ILE A 234 2.70 -12.83 3.19
CA ILE A 234 2.14 -12.59 4.51
C ILE A 234 3.24 -11.97 5.38
N ASP A 235 3.04 -10.73 5.83
CA ASP A 235 3.94 -10.08 6.78
C ASP A 235 3.21 -9.88 8.11
N ILE A 236 3.53 -10.71 9.10
CA ILE A 236 3.04 -10.55 10.48
C ILE A 236 4.09 -9.77 11.26
N ILE A 237 3.79 -8.50 11.51
CA ILE A 237 4.67 -7.61 12.25
C ILE A 237 4.02 -7.36 13.62
N SER A 238 4.79 -6.89 14.61
CA SER A 238 4.43 -6.86 16.03
C SER A 238 4.56 -8.22 16.74
N THR A 239 4.96 -8.14 18.00
CA THR A 239 5.56 -9.22 18.78
C THR A 239 4.56 -10.24 19.27
N GLN A 240 4.38 -11.27 18.46
CA GLN A 240 3.88 -12.55 18.94
C GLN A 240 5.03 -13.30 19.62
N VAL A 241 4.77 -14.00 20.71
CA VAL A 241 5.76 -14.96 21.25
C VAL A 241 5.93 -16.08 20.22
N ILE A 242 7.14 -16.62 20.07
CA ILE A 242 7.34 -17.80 19.23
C ILE A 242 6.41 -18.92 19.70
N SER A 243 5.67 -19.48 18.76
CA SER A 243 4.73 -20.56 19.01
C SER A 243 5.16 -21.83 18.31
N PRO A 244 5.00 -23.03 18.92
CA PRO A 244 5.16 -24.30 18.23
C PRO A 244 4.28 -24.44 16.98
N LYS A 245 3.20 -23.65 16.88
CA LYS A 245 2.35 -23.59 15.68
C LYS A 245 3.12 -23.12 14.43
N LEU A 246 4.19 -22.32 14.57
CA LEU A 246 5.03 -21.90 13.44
C LEU A 246 5.83 -23.08 12.86
N ASN A 247 6.47 -23.88 13.72
CA ASN A 247 7.15 -25.11 13.27
C ASN A 247 6.16 -26.06 12.60
N PHE A 248 4.99 -26.27 13.22
CA PHE A 248 3.94 -27.10 12.63
C PHE A 248 3.51 -26.59 11.26
N PHE A 249 3.31 -25.27 11.11
CA PHE A 249 3.00 -24.65 9.82
C PHE A 249 4.07 -24.94 8.76
N ILE A 250 5.35 -24.73 9.07
CA ILE A 250 6.45 -24.96 8.12
C ILE A 250 6.50 -26.43 7.71
N ARG A 251 6.31 -27.36 8.64
CA ARG A 251 6.24 -28.79 8.32
C ARG A 251 5.08 -29.11 7.37
N MET A 252 3.90 -28.58 7.62
CA MET A 252 2.74 -28.72 6.73
C MET A 252 3.00 -28.13 5.34
N TRP A 253 3.69 -26.99 5.26
CA TRP A 253 4.08 -26.38 3.99
C TRP A 253 5.12 -27.25 3.24
N VAL A 254 6.08 -27.84 3.94
CA VAL A 254 7.06 -28.79 3.37
C VAL A 254 6.38 -30.05 2.84
N GLU A 255 5.36 -30.57 3.50
CA GLU A 255 4.53 -31.67 2.97
C GLU A 255 3.61 -31.21 1.82
N GLY A 256 3.46 -29.90 1.60
CA GLY A 256 2.59 -29.32 0.58
C GLY A 256 1.10 -29.31 0.92
N GLU A 257 0.76 -29.35 2.21
CA GLU A 257 -0.61 -29.46 2.72
C GLU A 257 -1.26 -28.11 3.02
N THR A 258 -0.51 -27.01 3.06
CA THR A 258 -1.03 -25.67 3.34
C THR A 258 -0.33 -24.59 2.50
N ASN A 259 -1.03 -23.48 2.26
CA ASN A 259 -0.46 -22.25 1.68
C ASN A 259 0.35 -22.54 0.40
N VAL A 260 -0.27 -23.21 -0.56
CA VAL A 260 0.40 -23.70 -1.78
C VAL A 260 0.95 -22.58 -2.64
N ASN A 261 0.29 -21.41 -2.61
CA ASN A 261 0.65 -20.21 -3.35
C ASN A 261 1.62 -19.28 -2.59
N LEU A 262 2.01 -19.61 -1.36
CA LEU A 262 2.92 -18.78 -0.56
C LEU A 262 4.27 -18.61 -1.26
N GLU A 263 4.64 -17.35 -1.44
CA GLU A 263 5.92 -16.87 -1.97
C GLU A 263 6.78 -16.31 -0.85
N SER A 264 6.20 -15.65 0.16
CA SER A 264 6.95 -15.22 1.34
C SER A 264 6.10 -15.11 2.61
N LEU A 265 6.69 -15.48 3.74
CA LEU A 265 6.11 -15.32 5.07
C LEU A 265 7.12 -14.65 6.02
N ILE A 266 6.69 -13.60 6.71
CA ILE A 266 7.48 -12.90 7.73
C ILE A 266 6.79 -12.94 9.08
N PHE A 267 7.59 -13.21 10.12
CA PHE A 267 7.24 -12.93 11.51
C PHE A 267 8.32 -12.05 12.16
N GLN A 268 7.90 -11.03 12.90
CA GLN A 268 8.80 -10.20 13.71
C GLN A 268 8.62 -10.47 15.21
N PHE A 269 9.74 -10.75 15.88
CA PHE A 269 9.82 -11.04 17.31
C PHE A 269 10.66 -9.98 18.02
N ARG A 270 10.32 -9.64 19.27
CA ARG A 270 11.24 -8.87 20.15
C ARG A 270 12.34 -9.81 20.57
N GLU A 271 13.56 -9.32 20.50
CA GLU A 271 14.72 -10.11 20.91
C GLU A 271 14.66 -10.52 22.38
N THR A 272 14.04 -9.71 23.24
CA THR A 272 13.84 -10.01 24.68
C THR A 272 12.90 -11.17 24.96
N ASP A 273 12.06 -11.53 23.98
CA ASP A 273 11.02 -12.56 24.13
C ASP A 273 11.48 -13.91 23.53
N LEU A 274 12.69 -13.95 22.97
CA LEU A 274 13.27 -15.14 22.37
C LEU A 274 14.04 -15.96 23.42
N SER A 275 13.86 -17.27 23.36
CA SER A 275 14.78 -18.21 24.03
C SER A 275 16.08 -18.32 23.24
N ASP A 276 17.17 -18.73 23.90
CA ASP A 276 18.47 -18.89 23.22
C ASP A 276 18.44 -19.92 22.08
N ASP A 277 17.53 -20.91 22.17
CA ASP A 277 17.34 -22.03 21.25
C ASP A 277 16.19 -21.82 20.25
N TYR A 278 15.76 -20.58 20.03
CA TYR A 278 14.58 -20.29 19.19
C TYR A 278 14.70 -20.82 17.76
N GLN A 279 15.89 -20.81 17.16
CA GLN A 279 16.13 -21.33 15.81
C GLN A 279 15.94 -22.85 15.77
N GLU A 280 16.48 -23.57 16.76
CA GLU A 280 16.33 -25.02 16.89
C GLU A 280 14.86 -25.39 17.08
N THR A 281 14.14 -24.61 17.89
CA THR A 281 12.70 -24.79 18.11
C THR A 281 11.89 -24.64 16.82
N ILE A 282 12.20 -23.62 16.00
CA ILE A 282 11.50 -23.39 14.72
C ILE A 282 11.84 -24.47 13.70
N LEU A 283 13.10 -24.91 13.62
CA LEU A 283 13.60 -25.84 12.61
C LEU A 283 13.45 -27.32 12.99
N ASN A 284 13.02 -27.63 14.21
CA ASN A 284 12.95 -28.99 14.71
C ASN A 284 12.14 -29.92 13.78
N GLY A 285 12.76 -31.02 13.35
CA GLY A 285 12.12 -32.01 12.48
C GLY A 285 11.89 -31.55 11.03
N ILE A 286 12.54 -30.47 10.58
CA ILE A 286 12.54 -30.00 9.19
C ILE A 286 13.90 -30.31 8.57
N ASP A 287 13.92 -31.02 7.45
CA ASP A 287 15.15 -31.24 6.68
C ASP A 287 15.62 -29.92 6.07
N ASN A 288 16.84 -29.50 6.39
CA ASN A 288 17.36 -28.19 6.04
C ASN A 288 18.88 -28.21 5.83
N GLN A 289 19.38 -27.24 5.06
CA GLN A 289 20.81 -27.06 4.80
C GLN A 289 21.22 -25.62 5.07
N VAL A 290 22.28 -25.42 5.85
CA VAL A 290 22.84 -24.09 6.11
C VAL A 290 23.40 -23.50 4.82
N VAL A 291 23.06 -22.24 4.54
CA VAL A 291 23.55 -21.50 3.36
C VAL A 291 24.14 -20.14 3.77
N THR A 292 25.11 -19.67 3.00
CA THR A 292 25.82 -18.40 3.26
C THR A 292 25.54 -17.32 2.23
N GLU A 293 25.00 -17.69 1.07
CA GLU A 293 24.66 -16.76 0.00
C GLU A 293 23.15 -16.51 0.00
N GLU A 294 22.76 -15.25 -0.09
CA GLU A 294 21.36 -14.84 -0.19
C GLU A 294 20.96 -14.79 -1.67
N GLU A 295 19.98 -15.61 -2.06
CA GLU A 295 19.31 -15.43 -3.35
C GLU A 295 18.44 -14.16 -3.28
N GLU A 296 18.55 -13.28 -4.29
CA GLU A 296 17.80 -12.01 -4.31
C GLU A 296 16.29 -12.28 -4.50
N TYR A 297 15.52 -12.20 -3.41
CA TYR A 297 14.06 -12.23 -3.45
C TYR A 297 13.47 -10.82 -3.51
N LYS A 298 12.50 -10.60 -4.40
CA LYS A 298 11.77 -9.33 -4.52
C LYS A 298 10.32 -9.54 -4.09
N PRO A 299 9.89 -8.98 -2.94
CA PRO A 299 8.52 -9.13 -2.48
C PRO A 299 7.54 -8.41 -3.43
N ILE A 300 6.28 -8.85 -3.40
CA ILE A 300 5.19 -8.20 -4.15
C ILE A 300 4.97 -6.78 -3.62
N CYS A 301 4.99 -6.63 -2.29
CA CYS A 301 4.87 -5.35 -1.59
C CYS A 301 6.06 -5.18 -0.65
N ILE A 302 6.73 -4.04 -0.72
CA ILE A 302 7.89 -3.74 0.13
C ILE A 302 7.39 -3.13 1.45
N SER A 303 7.58 -3.86 2.55
CA SER A 303 7.36 -3.36 3.91
C SER A 303 8.68 -3.15 4.66
N ILE A 304 8.62 -2.50 5.83
CA ILE A 304 9.79 -2.23 6.71
C ILE A 304 10.67 -3.49 6.93
N PRO A 305 10.12 -4.70 7.14
CA PRO A 305 10.90 -5.93 7.22
C PRO A 305 11.86 -6.20 6.04
N TRP A 306 11.59 -5.67 4.85
CA TRP A 306 12.36 -5.93 3.64
C TRP A 306 13.47 -4.91 3.39
N GLU A 307 13.30 -3.66 3.81
CA GLU A 307 14.23 -2.57 3.48
C GLU A 307 15.39 -2.44 4.46
N LEU A 308 15.14 -2.70 5.75
CA LEU A 308 16.08 -2.39 6.80
C LEU A 308 16.61 -3.67 7.44
N VAL A 309 17.93 -3.89 7.42
CA VAL A 309 18.58 -5.06 8.02
C VAL A 309 19.88 -4.60 8.68
N ASP A 310 20.06 -4.91 9.96
CA ASP A 310 21.31 -4.65 10.67
C ASP A 310 22.32 -5.77 10.46
N SER A 311 21.84 -7.02 10.53
CA SER A 311 22.65 -8.21 10.33
C SER A 311 21.80 -9.44 9.99
N VAL A 312 22.35 -10.34 9.18
CA VAL A 312 21.78 -11.68 8.97
C VAL A 312 22.35 -12.62 10.03
N ILE A 313 21.47 -13.33 10.73
CA ILE A 313 21.85 -14.23 11.83
C ILE A 313 22.14 -15.63 11.28
N ALA A 314 21.23 -16.18 10.48
CA ALA A 314 21.35 -17.51 9.89
C ALA A 314 20.42 -17.68 8.69
N MET A 315 20.76 -18.59 7.78
CA MET A 315 19.94 -18.94 6.63
C MET A 315 19.96 -20.45 6.39
N TYR A 316 18.80 -21.01 6.07
CA TYR A 316 18.59 -22.44 5.89
C TYR A 316 17.71 -22.71 4.68
N ASP A 317 18.19 -23.49 3.72
CA ASP A 317 17.38 -23.95 2.60
C ASP A 317 16.53 -25.14 3.01
N ILE A 318 15.25 -25.09 2.63
CA ILE A 318 14.28 -26.18 2.75
C ILE A 318 13.64 -26.46 1.39
N ARG A 319 13.03 -27.64 1.25
CA ARG A 319 12.37 -28.05 0.00
C ARG A 319 11.02 -28.69 0.27
N ARG A 320 10.00 -28.22 -0.45
CA ARG A 320 8.66 -28.82 -0.46
C ARG A 320 8.69 -30.15 -1.20
N LYS A 321 8.11 -31.19 -0.62
CA LYS A 321 8.17 -32.57 -1.12
C LYS A 321 7.32 -32.83 -2.34
N THR A 322 6.17 -32.16 -2.46
CA THR A 322 5.18 -32.42 -3.51
C THR A 322 5.62 -31.92 -4.88
N ASP A 323 6.33 -30.79 -4.95
CA ASP A 323 6.72 -30.16 -6.22
C ASP A 323 8.20 -29.70 -6.28
N GLY A 324 8.97 -29.93 -5.22
CA GLY A 324 10.38 -29.58 -5.17
C GLY A 324 10.66 -28.08 -5.01
N ARG A 325 9.63 -27.25 -4.75
CA ARG A 325 9.80 -25.81 -4.52
C ARG A 325 10.81 -25.58 -3.40
N ARG A 326 11.85 -24.81 -3.70
CA ARG A 326 12.86 -24.37 -2.72
C ARG A 326 12.33 -23.15 -1.97
N ALA A 327 12.70 -23.04 -0.70
CA ALA A 327 12.56 -21.82 0.07
C ALA A 327 13.75 -21.69 1.02
N THR A 328 14.10 -20.46 1.38
CA THR A 328 15.12 -20.15 2.38
C THR A 328 14.45 -19.60 3.62
N ILE A 329 14.69 -20.23 4.76
CA ILE A 329 14.40 -19.67 6.07
C ILE A 329 15.56 -18.76 6.45
N LYS A 330 15.32 -17.46 6.52
CA LYS A 330 16.27 -16.44 6.95
C LYS A 330 15.88 -15.88 8.30
N PHE A 331 16.85 -15.84 9.20
CA PHE A 331 16.78 -15.08 10.44
C PHE A 331 17.68 -13.85 10.29
N ASP A 332 17.11 -12.67 10.51
CA ASP A 332 17.88 -11.43 10.52
C ASP A 332 17.46 -10.52 11.68
N ARG A 333 18.30 -9.54 11.98
CA ARG A 333 18.08 -8.55 13.03
C ARG A 333 17.85 -7.18 12.41
N PHE A 334 16.91 -6.45 12.99
CA PHE A 334 16.77 -5.02 12.77
C PHE A 334 16.31 -4.36 14.08
N SER A 335 17.08 -3.39 14.57
CA SER A 335 16.89 -2.78 15.88
C SER A 335 16.81 -3.86 16.98
N MET A 336 15.83 -3.78 17.88
CA MET A 336 15.60 -4.75 18.96
C MET A 336 14.71 -5.93 18.56
N ALA A 337 14.62 -6.22 17.25
CA ALA A 337 13.78 -7.26 16.71
C ALA A 337 14.57 -8.28 15.89
N VAL A 338 14.19 -9.55 16.05
CA VAL A 338 14.61 -10.64 15.19
C VAL A 338 13.44 -11.00 14.28
N ARG A 339 13.72 -11.20 12.99
CA ARG A 339 12.69 -11.55 12.00
C ARG A 339 12.97 -12.94 11.46
N PHE A 340 11.93 -13.76 11.46
CA PHE A 340 11.86 -14.97 10.67
C PHE A 340 11.30 -14.62 9.30
N LYS A 341 11.96 -15.08 8.24
CA LYS A 341 11.50 -14.94 6.86
C LYS A 341 11.57 -16.31 6.20
N LEU A 342 10.49 -16.75 5.58
CA LEU A 342 10.46 -17.88 4.65
C LEU A 342 10.27 -17.29 3.26
N ILE A 343 11.24 -17.45 2.36
CA ILE A 343 11.29 -16.82 1.02
C ILE A 343 11.62 -17.80 -0.10
#